data_AF-A0A1C5MSQ2-F1
#
_entry.id   AF-A0A1C5MSQ2-F1
#
_cell.length_a   1.000
_cell.length_b   1.000
_cell.length_c   1.000
_cell.angle_alpha   90.00
_cell.angle_beta   90.00
_cell.angle_gamma   90.00
#
_symmetry.space_group_name_H-M   'P 1'
#
loop_
_entity.id
_entity.type
_entity.pdbx_description
1 polymer ?
#
loop_
_entity_poly.entity_id
_entity_poly.type
_entity_poly.pdbx_seq_one_letter_code
_entity_poly.pdbx_strand_id
1 'polypeptide(L)'
;MVGAKLTARQQDLLRDNLRAFEANFGVVRLQKEDFGKGFYVFSPADAESYVQYCYNVDYLNGWLYGCVQTVNKRVKPIREEVN
;
A
#
# COMPACT_ATOMS: atom_id res chain seq x y z
N MET A 1 9.91 4.18 -20.18
CA MET A 1 8.77 4.92 -19.59
C MET A 1 9.01 4.99 -18.10
N VAL A 2 9.19 6.20 -17.55
CA VAL A 2 9.23 6.40 -16.09
C VAL A 2 7.77 6.63 -15.71
N GLY A 3 7.17 5.68 -15.00
CA GLY A 3 5.75 5.76 -14.66
C GLY A 3 5.39 7.06 -13.93
N ALA A 4 4.16 7.52 -14.11
CA ALA A 4 3.72 8.79 -13.54
C ALA A 4 3.88 8.82 -12.00
N LYS A 5 4.25 9.98 -11.45
CA LYS A 5 4.31 10.18 -9.99
C LYS A 5 2.91 10.41 -9.41
N LEU A 6 2.74 10.09 -8.13
CA LEU A 6 1.54 10.41 -7.36
C LEU A 6 1.26 11.91 -7.38
N THR A 7 -0.01 12.31 -7.53
CA THR A 7 -0.41 13.73 -7.40
C THR A 7 -0.35 14.18 -5.92
N ALA A 8 -0.30 15.49 -5.67
CA ALA A 8 -0.28 16.03 -4.30
C ALA A 8 -1.47 15.52 -3.45
N ARG A 9 -2.68 15.53 -4.03
CA ARG A 9 -3.89 14.99 -3.37
C ARG A 9 -3.75 13.51 -3.01
N GLN A 10 -3.13 12.71 -3.87
CA GLN A 10 -2.90 11.28 -3.61
C GLN A 10 -1.84 11.09 -2.52
N GLN A 11 -0.79 11.89 -2.52
CA GLN A 11 0.22 11.88 -1.45
C GLN A 11 -0.40 12.23 -0.10
N ASP A 12 -1.22 13.29 -0.03
CA ASP A 12 -1.91 13.69 1.20
C ASP A 12 -2.84 12.59 1.73
N LEU A 13 -3.58 11.93 0.83
CA LEU A 13 -4.51 10.85 1.20
C LEU A 13 -3.77 9.61 1.73
N LEU A 14 -2.59 9.31 1.18
CA LEU A 14 -1.79 8.15 1.56
C LEU A 14 -0.84 8.42 2.73
N ARG A 15 -0.57 9.69 3.06
CA ARG A 15 0.53 10.14 3.93
C ARG A 15 0.64 9.33 5.22
N ASP A 16 -0.44 9.21 5.98
CA ASP A 16 -0.38 8.63 7.31
C ASP A 16 -0.16 7.11 7.26
N ASN A 17 -0.85 6.42 6.34
CA ASN A 17 -0.69 4.98 6.15
C ASN A 17 0.65 4.61 5.49
N LEU A 18 1.15 5.43 4.56
CA LEU A 18 2.46 5.24 3.96
C LEU A 18 3.57 5.42 5.01
N ARG A 19 3.51 6.48 5.82
CA ARG A 19 4.46 6.69 6.92
C ARG A 19 4.44 5.53 7.92
N ALA A 20 3.25 5.06 8.29
CA ALA A 20 3.11 3.92 9.19
C ALA A 20 3.68 2.64 8.56
N PHE A 21 3.43 2.40 7.26
CA PHE A 21 4.00 1.29 6.52
C PHE A 21 5.53 1.35 6.54
N GLU A 22 6.12 2.49 6.16
CA GLU A 22 7.57 2.66 6.09
C GLU A 22 8.25 2.47 7.45
N ALA A 23 7.60 2.89 8.54
CA ALA A 23 8.11 2.67 9.90
C ALA A 23 8.15 1.19 10.31
N ASN A 24 7.32 0.33 9.70
CA ASN A 24 7.25 -1.11 10.01
C ASN A 24 8.04 -1.98 9.02
N PHE A 25 8.11 -1.56 7.75
CA PHE A 25 8.62 -2.41 6.66
C PHE A 25 9.77 -1.77 5.86
N GLY A 26 10.07 -0.49 6.07
CA GLY A 26 11.03 0.27 5.26
C GLY A 26 10.40 0.95 4.04
N VAL A 27 11.23 1.69 3.30
CA VAL A 27 10.80 2.54 2.17
C VAL A 27 10.31 1.70 0.99
N VAL A 28 9.19 2.13 0.40
CA VAL A 28 8.61 1.53 -0.79
C VAL A 28 8.59 2.51 -1.96
N ARG A 29 8.55 1.97 -3.19
CA ARG A 29 8.34 2.77 -4.38
C ARG A 29 6.92 2.56 -4.89
N LEU A 30 6.16 3.66 -4.95
CA LEU A 30 4.83 3.69 -5.54
C LEU A 30 4.93 4.28 -6.95
N GLN A 31 4.51 3.52 -7.94
CA GLN A 31 4.51 3.95 -9.34
C GLN A 31 3.07 3.97 -9.87
N LYS A 32 2.62 5.10 -10.40
CA LYS A 32 1.32 5.18 -11.05
C LYS A 32 1.40 4.51 -12.43
N GLU A 33 0.34 3.80 -12.77
CA GLU A 33 0.14 3.27 -14.11
C GLU A 33 0.01 4.38 -15.15
N ASP A 34 0.52 4.16 -16.36
CA ASP A 34 0.61 5.19 -17.39
C ASP A 34 -0.75 5.57 -18.01
N PHE A 35 -1.63 4.59 -18.23
CA PHE A 35 -2.91 4.78 -18.93
C PHE A 35 -4.15 4.49 -18.07
N GLY A 36 -3.94 4.06 -16.83
CA GLY A 36 -5.00 3.62 -15.92
C GLY A 36 -5.10 4.48 -14.67
N LYS A 37 -5.87 3.96 -13.70
CA LYS A 37 -5.98 4.52 -12.35
C LYS A 37 -5.17 3.74 -11.33
N GLY A 38 -4.41 2.74 -11.79
CA GLY A 38 -3.70 1.80 -10.94
C GLY A 38 -2.36 2.32 -10.41
N PHE A 39 -1.85 1.57 -9.45
CA PHE A 39 -0.57 1.79 -8.78
C PHE A 39 0.15 0.47 -8.60
N TYR A 40 1.44 0.46 -8.92
CA TYR A 40 2.35 -0.63 -8.63
C TYR A 40 3.12 -0.30 -7.34
N VAL A 41 3.18 -1.26 -6.42
CA VAL A 41 3.93 -1.17 -5.16
C VAL A 41 5.16 -2.06 -5.26
N PHE A 42 6.34 -1.46 -5.12
CA PHE A 42 7.62 -2.17 -5.08
C PHE A 42 8.16 -2.11 -3.65
N SER A 43 8.44 -3.28 -3.08
CA SER A 43 8.94 -3.44 -1.72
C SER A 43 10.03 -4.53 -1.71
N PRO A 44 11.30 -4.19 -1.46
CA PRO A 44 11.84 -2.84 -1.20
C PRO A 44 11.74 -1.91 -2.43
N ALA A 45 11.99 -0.61 -2.24
CA ALA A 45 11.82 0.41 -3.29
C ALA A 45 12.61 0.15 -4.60
N ASP A 46 13.75 -0.53 -4.51
CA ASP A 46 14.65 -0.91 -5.61
C ASP A 46 14.31 -2.28 -6.24
N ALA A 47 13.24 -2.94 -5.80
CA ALA A 47 12.81 -4.21 -6.36
C ALA A 47 12.50 -4.09 -7.86
N GLU A 48 12.90 -5.13 -8.62
CA GLU A 48 12.66 -5.24 -10.06
C GLU A 48 11.18 -5.50 -10.38
N SER A 49 10.48 -6.19 -9.48
CA SER A 49 9.07 -6.56 -9.63
C SER A 49 8.22 -5.94 -8.54
N TYR A 50 6.97 -5.60 -8.88
CA TYR A 50 5.99 -5.15 -7.90
C TYR A 50 5.48 -6.32 -7.07
N VAL A 51 5.18 -6.07 -5.81
CA VAL A 51 4.55 -7.06 -4.90
C VAL A 51 3.04 -6.94 -4.89
N GLN A 52 2.51 -5.76 -5.24
CA GLN A 52 1.08 -5.49 -5.28
C GLN A 52 0.74 -4.52 -6.42
N TYR A 53 -0.35 -4.83 -7.13
CA TYR A 53 -1.05 -3.86 -7.99
C TYR A 53 -2.34 -3.43 -7.31
N CYS A 54 -2.55 -2.12 -7.19
CA CYS A 54 -3.75 -1.52 -6.63
C CYS A 54 -4.48 -0.75 -7.74
N TYR A 55 -5.68 -1.18 -8.14
CA TYR A 55 -6.42 -0.61 -9.27
C TYR A 55 -6.96 0.82 -9.05
N ASN A 56 -6.90 1.35 -7.82
CA ASN A 56 -7.17 2.75 -7.50
C ASN A 56 -6.46 3.19 -6.20
N VAL A 57 -6.54 4.49 -5.87
CA VAL A 57 -5.82 5.06 -4.72
C VAL A 57 -6.43 4.63 -3.38
N ASP A 58 -7.74 4.40 -3.31
CA ASP A 58 -8.41 3.97 -2.09
C ASP A 58 -8.00 2.54 -1.72
N TYR A 59 -7.86 1.68 -2.74
CA TYR A 59 -7.35 0.33 -2.56
C TYR A 59 -5.89 0.34 -2.13
N LEU A 60 -5.05 1.21 -2.73
CA LEU A 60 -3.67 1.39 -2.26
C LEU A 60 -3.63 1.82 -0.79
N ASN A 61 -4.47 2.79 -0.40
CA ASN A 61 -4.55 3.26 0.98
C ASN A 61 -4.97 2.15 1.96
N GLY A 62 -5.99 1.37 1.58
CA GLY A 62 -6.48 0.24 2.36
C GLY A 62 -5.45 -0.89 2.45
N TRP A 63 -4.71 -1.17 1.39
CA TRP A 63 -3.64 -2.17 1.38
C TRP A 63 -2.51 -1.78 2.34
N LEU A 64 -2.03 -0.54 2.30
CA LEU A 64 -1.02 -0.02 3.23
C LEU A 64 -1.48 -0.19 4.70
N TYR A 65 -2.72 0.22 4.98
CA TYR A 65 -3.31 0.06 6.30
C TYR A 65 -3.40 -1.41 6.73
N GLY A 66 -3.88 -2.29 5.84
CA GLY A 66 -4.01 -3.72 6.11
C GLY A 66 -2.69 -4.41 6.47
N CYS A 67 -1.60 -4.07 5.76
CA CYS A 67 -0.26 -4.57 6.08
C CYS A 67 0.15 -4.18 7.51
N VAL A 68 -0.03 -2.90 7.88
CA VAL A 68 0.32 -2.40 9.22
C VAL A 68 -0.53 -3.05 10.31
N GLN A 69 -1.84 -3.20 10.09
CA GLN A 69 -2.73 -3.87 11.04
C GLN A 69 -2.31 -5.33 11.27
N THR A 70 -1.92 -6.02 10.20
CA THR A 70 -1.51 -7.42 10.23
C THR A 70 -0.22 -7.61 11.03
N VAL A 71 0.83 -6.85 10.73
CA VAL A 71 2.12 -6.99 11.45
C VAL A 71 2.01 -6.61 12.92
N ASN A 72 1.14 -5.63 13.23
CA ASN A 72 0.89 -5.20 14.61
C ASN A 72 -0.17 -6.05 15.34
N LYS A 73 -0.75 -7.07 14.70
CA LYS A 73 -1.74 -8.00 15.28
C LYS A 73 -2.92 -7.27 15.97
N ARG A 74 -3.37 -6.16 15.40
CA ARG A 74 -4.36 -5.26 16.03
C ARG A 74 -5.76 -5.84 16.12
N VAL A 75 -6.18 -6.59 15.11
CA VAL A 75 -7.49 -7.25 15.05
C VAL A 75 -7.27 -8.75 14.99
N LYS A 76 -7.93 -9.49 15.89
CA LYS A 76 -7.95 -10.96 15.87
C LYS A 76 -9.25 -11.42 15.20
N PRO A 77 -9.23 -12.52 14.43
CA PRO A 77 -10.46 -13.11 13.91
C PRO A 77 -11.40 -13.43 15.07
N ILE A 78 -12.65 -12.99 14.97
CA ILE A 78 -13.72 -13.51 15.82
C ILE A 78 -14.05 -14.87 15.24
N ARG A 79 -13.61 -15.94 15.91
CA ARG A 79 -14.05 -17.29 15.59
C ARG A 79 -15.37 -17.49 16.31
N GLU A 80 -16.46 -17.69 15.58
CA GLU A 80 -17.64 -18.32 16.17
C GLU A 80 -17.22 -19.76 16.49
N GLU A 81 -17.13 -20.09 17.78
CA GLU A 81 -17.04 -21.49 18.20
C GLU A 81 -18.39 -22.13 17.84
N VAL A 82 -18.41 -22.85 16.72
CA VAL A 82 -19.53 -23.74 16.40
C VAL A 82 -19.40 -24.92 17.37
N ASN A 83 -20.14 -24.85 18.48
CA ASN A 83 -20.41 -25.99 19.36
C ASN A 83 -21.39 -26.96 18.68
#